data_AF-A0A3D1FY23-F1
#
_entry.id   AF-A0A3D1FY23-F1
#
_cell.length_a   1.000
_cell.length_b   1.000
_cell.length_c   1.000
_cell.angle_alpha   90.00
_cell.angle_beta   90.00
_cell.angle_gamma   90.00
#
_symmetry.space_group_name_H-M   'P 1'
#
loop_
_entity.id
_entity.type
_entity.pdbx_description
1 polymer ?
#
loop_
_entity_poly.entity_id
_entity_poly.type
_entity_poly.pdbx_seq_one_letter_code
_entity_poly.pdbx_strand_id
1 'polypeptide(L)'
;MAKFHAIGRRKTSVARVYMDEGTGTITVNSKDYKDYFNTAPLHYKLEQPFSLTETTGKYDVKVNVFGGGITGQAEAIRLGVSRILSEIDNENRTSLKPAGLLTRDPRMV
;
A
#
# COMPACT_ATOMS: atom_id res chain seq x y z
N MET A 1 -3.71 -18.03 5.65
CA MET A 1 -2.30 -17.62 5.47
C MET A 1 -2.31 -16.69 4.27
N ALA A 2 -1.85 -15.44 4.39
CA ALA A 2 -2.05 -14.44 3.34
C ALA A 2 -1.43 -14.91 2.01
N LYS A 3 -2.21 -14.81 0.93
CA LYS A 3 -1.90 -15.40 -0.38
C LYS A 3 -0.78 -14.64 -1.09
N PHE A 4 -0.72 -13.32 -0.90
CA PHE A 4 0.30 -12.45 -1.49
C PHE A 4 0.92 -11.54 -0.43
N HIS A 5 2.21 -11.27 -0.58
CA HIS A 5 2.93 -10.38 0.32
C HIS A 5 3.96 -9.56 -0.43
N ALA A 6 4.13 -8.29 -0.03
CA ALA A 6 5.19 -7.46 -0.56
C ALA A 6 5.73 -6.51 0.51
N ILE A 7 6.92 -6.00 0.24
CA ILE A 7 7.57 -5.01 1.07
C ILE A 7 7.54 -3.67 0.34
N GLY A 8 7.11 -2.64 1.05
CA GLY A 8 7.25 -1.25 0.63
C GLY A 8 8.21 -0.51 1.55
N ARG A 9 9.02 0.40 0.99
CA ARG A 9 10.02 1.16 1.75
C ARG A 9 10.04 2.60 1.29
N ARG A 10 10.07 3.54 2.22
CA ARG A 10 10.20 4.97 1.95
C ARG A 10 10.99 5.65 3.06
N LYS A 11 12.06 6.37 2.72
CA LYS A 11 13.01 6.92 3.70
C LYS A 11 13.46 5.81 4.67
N THR A 12 13.22 5.99 5.97
CA THR A 12 13.47 5.02 7.04
C THR A 12 12.25 4.13 7.38
N SER A 13 11.10 4.36 6.74
CA SER A 13 9.88 3.58 6.96
C SER A 13 9.87 2.30 6.13
N VAL A 14 9.51 1.19 6.78
CA VAL A 14 9.35 -0.13 6.18
C VAL A 14 7.93 -0.62 6.42
N ALA A 15 7.24 -0.98 5.35
CA ALA A 15 5.91 -1.57 5.37
C ALA A 15 5.97 -3.01 4.85
N ARG A 16 5.50 -3.96 5.65
CA ARG A 16 5.25 -5.34 5.23
C ARG A 16 3.74 -5.47 5.01
N VAL A 17 3.36 -5.65 3.75
CA VAL A 17 1.97 -5.71 3.32
C VAL A 17 1.62 -7.16 3.00
N TYR A 18 0.51 -7.62 3.55
CA TYR A 18 -0.10 -8.90 3.28
C TYR A 18 -1.49 -8.65 2.69
N MET A 19 -1.81 -9.34 1.60
CA MET A 19 -3.07 -9.19 0.90
C MET A 19 -3.76 -10.53 0.76
N ASP A 20 -5.08 -10.51 0.93
CA ASP A 20 -5.98 -11.64 0.75
C ASP A 20 -7.22 -11.19 -0.03
N GLU A 21 -7.89 -12.13 -0.70
CA GLU A 21 -9.17 -11.85 -1.39
C GLU A 21 -10.28 -11.71 -0.33
N GLY A 22 -11.04 -10.60 -0.35
CA GLY A 22 -11.99 -10.33 0.73
C GLY A 22 -12.79 -9.03 0.59
N THR A 23 -13.12 -8.44 1.73
CA THR A 23 -14.15 -7.39 1.87
C THR A 23 -13.65 -5.95 1.70
N GLY A 24 -12.36 -5.73 1.45
CA GLY A 24 -11.80 -4.39 1.28
C GLY A 24 -11.29 -3.76 2.58
N THR A 25 -11.11 -4.54 3.65
CA THR A 25 -10.67 -4.04 4.94
C THR A 25 -9.16 -3.77 4.94
N ILE A 26 -8.75 -2.57 5.36
CA ILE A 26 -7.34 -2.18 5.45
C ILE A 26 -6.98 -1.99 6.92
N THR A 27 -6.12 -2.86 7.44
CA THR A 27 -5.64 -2.80 8.82
C THR A 27 -4.15 -2.49 8.86
N VAL A 28 -3.75 -1.57 9.74
CA VAL A 28 -2.38 -1.09 9.90
C VAL A 28 -1.98 -1.23 11.37
N ASN A 29 -0.96 -2.05 11.66
CA ASN A 29 -0.51 -2.35 13.03
C ASN A 29 -1.67 -2.71 13.98
N SER A 30 -2.60 -3.54 13.52
CA SER A 30 -3.81 -3.97 14.26
C SER A 30 -4.84 -2.89 14.55
N LYS A 31 -4.74 -1.72 13.90
CA LYS A 31 -5.75 -0.64 13.94
C LYS A 31 -6.34 -0.43 12.55
N ASP A 32 -7.50 0.21 12.48
CA ASP A 32 -8.05 0.63 11.18
C ASP A 32 -7.19 1.73 10.56
N TYR A 33 -7.12 1.76 9.23
CA TYR A 33 -6.30 2.75 8.52
C TYR A 33 -6.79 4.18 8.76
N LYS A 34 -8.09 4.39 9.00
CA LYS A 34 -8.66 5.71 9.29
C LYS A 34 -8.23 6.22 10.66
N ASP A 35 -8.16 5.32 11.64
CA ASP A 35 -7.69 5.65 12.99
C ASP A 35 -6.17 5.85 13.05
N TYR A 36 -5.43 5.12 12.21
CA TYR A 36 -3.97 5.23 12.17
C TYR A 36 -3.49 6.50 11.48
N PHE A 37 -4.15 6.90 10.39
CA PHE A 37 -3.81 8.09 9.63
C PHE A 37 -4.83 9.20 9.88
N ASN A 38 -4.49 10.23 10.65
CA ASN A 38 -5.45 11.25 11.03
C ASN A 38 -5.78 12.28 9.92
N THR A 39 -5.16 12.18 8.74
CA THR A 39 -5.24 13.22 7.70
C THR A 39 -5.75 12.64 6.38
N ALA A 40 -6.81 13.24 5.82
CA ALA A 40 -7.44 12.81 4.56
C ALA A 40 -6.48 12.63 3.36
N PRO A 41 -5.42 13.44 3.16
CA PRO A 41 -4.47 13.24 2.07
C PRO A 41 -3.68 11.93 2.17
N LEU A 42 -3.54 11.36 3.38
CA LEU A 42 -2.85 10.08 3.59
C LEU A 42 -3.74 8.90 3.22
N HIS A 43 -5.05 9.01 3.46
CA HIS A 43 -6.03 8.02 3.00
C HIS A 43 -6.03 7.92 1.48
N TYR A 44 -6.05 9.07 0.81
CA TYR A 44 -5.99 9.12 -0.66
C TYR A 44 -4.77 8.39 -1.23
N LYS A 45 -3.59 8.51 -0.59
CA LYS A 45 -2.38 7.80 -1.03
C LYS A 45 -2.50 6.28 -0.92
N LEU A 46 -3.27 5.76 0.05
CA LEU A 46 -3.49 4.33 0.24
C LEU A 46 -4.53 3.79 -0.75
N GLU A 47 -5.57 4.59 -1.04
CA GLU A 47 -6.67 4.24 -1.92
C GLU A 47 -6.29 4.36 -3.41
N GLN A 48 -5.38 5.28 -3.75
CA GLN A 48 -4.89 5.51 -5.12
C GLN A 48 -4.56 4.24 -5.94
N PRO A 49 -3.76 3.26 -5.45
CA PRO A 49 -3.49 2.04 -6.20
C PRO A 49 -4.73 1.16 -6.45
N PHE A 50 -5.71 1.16 -5.54
CA PHE A 50 -6.96 0.43 -5.71
C PHE A 50 -7.88 1.12 -6.72
N SER A 51 -7.96 2.45 -6.67
CA SER A 51 -8.73 3.24 -7.63
C SER A 51 -8.23 3.08 -9.06
N LEU A 52 -6.90 3.03 -9.26
CA LEU A 52 -6.30 2.87 -10.60
C LEU A 52 -6.43 1.46 -11.20
N THR A 53 -6.61 0.45 -10.35
CA THR A 53 -6.77 -0.94 -10.78
C THR A 53 -8.22 -1.40 -10.72
N GLU A 54 -9.15 -0.51 -10.37
CA GLU A 54 -10.58 -0.82 -10.18
C GLU A 54 -10.81 -2.05 -9.26
N THR A 55 -9.92 -2.20 -8.27
CA THR A 55 -9.94 -3.30 -7.29
C THR A 55 -10.44 -2.86 -5.92
N THR A 56 -11.04 -1.68 -5.84
CA THR A 56 -11.63 -1.15 -4.62
C THR A 56 -12.65 -2.14 -4.05
N GLY A 57 -12.44 -2.54 -2.79
CA GLY A 57 -13.35 -3.46 -2.08
C GLY A 57 -13.17 -4.95 -2.38
N LYS A 58 -12.17 -5.35 -3.18
CA LYS A 58 -11.93 -6.77 -3.53
C LYS A 58 -10.93 -7.49 -2.64
N TYR A 59 -10.08 -6.75 -1.93
CA TYR A 59 -8.94 -7.31 -1.20
C TYR A 59 -8.88 -6.80 0.23
N ASP A 60 -8.68 -7.72 1.17
CA ASP A 60 -8.34 -7.39 2.55
C ASP A 60 -6.82 -7.23 2.67
N VAL A 61 -6.40 -6.15 3.33
CA VAL A 61 -4.99 -5.78 3.47
C VAL A 61 -4.61 -5.68 4.93
N LYS A 62 -3.59 -6.44 5.32
CA LYS A 62 -2.96 -6.38 6.64
C LYS A 62 -1.56 -5.83 6.49
N VAL A 63 -1.27 -4.75 7.20
CA VAL A 63 0.00 -4.04 7.08
C VAL A 63 0.69 -3.92 8.42
N ASN A 64 1.94 -4.35 8.46
CA ASN A 64 2.86 -4.10 9.57
C ASN A 64 3.85 -3.02 9.14
N VAL A 65 3.82 -1.87 9.80
CA VAL A 65 4.70 -0.72 9.52
C VAL A 65 5.59 -0.41 10.70
N PHE A 66 6.85 -0.10 10.40
CA PHE A 66 7.85 0.30 11.37
C PHE A 66 8.78 1.40 10.81
N GLY A 67 9.19 2.32 11.69
CA GLY A 67 10.19 3.35 11.40
C GLY A 67 9.65 4.58 10.66
N GLY A 68 10.45 5.65 10.68
CA GLY A 68 10.17 6.95 10.07
C GLY A 68 8.92 7.63 10.65
N GLY A 69 8.21 8.40 9.82
CA GLY A 69 6.99 9.11 10.21
C GLY A 69 5.77 8.67 9.40
N ILE A 70 4.57 9.08 9.84
CA ILE A 70 3.27 8.73 9.23
C ILE A 70 3.20 8.94 7.72
N THR A 71 3.78 10.02 7.21
CA THR A 71 3.80 10.32 5.76
C THR A 71 4.66 9.34 4.97
N GLY A 72 5.84 9.00 5.49
CA GLY A 72 6.72 8.00 4.90
C GLY A 72 6.14 6.60 4.99
N GLN A 73 5.45 6.29 6.08
CA GLN A 73 4.75 5.02 6.24
C GLN A 73 3.63 4.87 5.21
N ALA A 74 2.74 5.86 5.04
CA ALA A 74 1.67 5.81 4.02
C ALA A 74 2.23 5.56 2.61
N GLU A 75 3.32 6.24 2.23
CA GLU A 75 3.98 6.03 0.94
C GLU A 75 4.65 4.66 0.81
N ALA A 76 5.21 4.13 1.91
CA ALA A 76 5.73 2.78 1.94
C ALA A 76 4.61 1.75 1.74
N ILE A 77 3.47 1.90 2.42
CA ILE A 77 2.30 1.02 2.25
C ILE A 77 1.82 1.07 0.80
N ARG A 78 1.67 2.26 0.23
CA ARG A 78 1.29 2.45 -1.17
C ARG A 78 2.16 1.63 -2.13
N LEU A 79 3.48 1.70 -1.97
CA LEU A 79 4.43 0.94 -2.80
C LEU A 79 4.26 -0.58 -2.60
N GLY A 80 4.03 -1.04 -1.37
CA GLY A 80 3.79 -2.45 -1.08
C GLY A 80 2.52 -2.97 -1.75
N VAL A 81 1.42 -2.23 -1.64
CA VAL A 81 0.13 -2.56 -2.29
C VAL A 81 0.27 -2.61 -3.81
N SER A 82 0.91 -1.62 -4.44
CA SER A 82 1.11 -1.59 -5.89
C SER A 82 1.94 -2.77 -6.40
N ARG A 83 2.92 -3.25 -5.61
CA ARG A 83 3.71 -4.44 -5.97
C ARG A 83 2.87 -5.69 -5.99
N ILE A 84 2.02 -5.88 -4.97
CA ILE A 84 1.13 -7.04 -4.90
C ILE A 84 0.13 -7.02 -6.07
N LEU A 85 -0.50 -5.87 -6.34
CA LEU A 85 -1.47 -5.75 -7.44
C LEU A 85 -0.85 -6.05 -8.81
N SER A 86 0.43 -5.71 -9.00
CA SER A 86 1.17 -6.05 -10.22
C SER A 86 1.59 -7.52 -10.28
N GLU A 87 1.62 -8.22 -9.15
CA GLU A 87 1.97 -9.64 -9.06
C GLU A 87 0.75 -10.53 -9.26
N ILE A 88 -0.43 -10.04 -8.82
CA ILE A 88 -1.73 -10.68 -9.07
C ILE A 88 -2.10 -10.61 -10.56
N ASP A 89 -1.94 -9.44 -11.17
CA ASP A 89 -2.23 -9.24 -12.59
C ASP A 89 -1.16 -8.36 -13.25
N ASN A 90 -0.57 -8.87 -14.32
CA ASN A 90 0.45 -8.14 -15.07
C ASN A 90 -0.15 -6.97 -15.87
N GLU A 91 -1.45 -6.98 -16.17
CA GLU A 91 -2.11 -5.87 -16.87
C GLU A 91 -2.14 -4.60 -16.01
N ASN A 92 -2.30 -4.75 -14.69
CA ASN A 92 -2.25 -3.65 -13.72
C ASN A 92 -0.93 -2.88 -13.77
N ARG A 93 0.17 -3.53 -14.19
CA ARG A 93 1.47 -2.88 -14.34
C ARG A 93 1.43 -1.74 -15.36
N THR A 94 0.61 -1.87 -16.40
CA THR A 94 0.47 -0.87 -17.47
C THR A 94 -0.19 0.41 -16.96
N SER A 95 -1.10 0.31 -15.99
CA SER A 95 -1.74 1.47 -15.34
C SER A 95 -0.91 2.03 -14.17
N LEU A 96 -0.25 1.15 -13.39
CA LEU A 96 0.50 1.56 -12.19
C LEU A 96 1.88 2.19 -12.50
N LYS A 97 2.52 1.77 -13.60
CA LYS A 97 3.84 2.29 -14.02
C LYS A 97 3.80 3.77 -14.44
N PRO A 98 2.87 4.25 -15.30
CA PRO A 98 2.78 5.66 -15.65
C PRO A 98 2.37 6.53 -14.46
N ALA A 99 1.58 5.99 -13.53
CA ALA A 99 1.24 6.67 -12.26
C ALA A 99 2.42 6.77 -11.27
N GLY A 100 3.59 6.19 -11.59
CA GLY A 100 4.81 6.27 -10.77
C GLY A 100 4.72 5.50 -9.45
N LEU A 101 3.79 4.54 -9.32
CA LEU A 101 3.50 3.87 -8.06
C LEU A 101 4.42 2.68 -7.76
N LEU A 102 5.08 2.14 -8.78
CA LEU A 102 5.98 0.99 -8.66
C LEU A 102 7.44 1.38 -8.36
N THR A 103 7.78 2.66 -8.56
CA THR A 103 9.14 3.16 -8.36
C THR A 103 9.34 3.57 -6.91
N ARG A 104 10.38 3.03 -6.28
CA ARG A 104 10.81 3.50 -4.96
C ARG A 104 11.47 4.87 -5.12
N ASP A 105 10.99 5.87 -4.38
CA ASP A 105 11.68 7.15 -4.30
C ASP A 105 12.98 6.99 -3.47
N PRO A 106 14.16 7.24 -4.08
CA PRO A 106 15.45 6.99 -3.45
C PRO A 106 15.89 8.06 -2.44
N ARG A 107 15.21 9.22 -2.37
CA ARG A 107 15.61 10.33 -1.49
C ARG A 107 15.57 9.89 -0.02
N MET A 108 16.67 10.10 0.70
CA MET A 108 16.78 9.88 2.14
C MET A 108 17.44 11.07 2.83
N VAL A 109 17.19 11.17 4.14
CA VAL A 109 17.90 12.05 5.08
C VAL A 109 18.55 11.13 6.11
#